data_AF-J1HN80-F1
#
_entry.id   AF-J1HN80-F1
#
_cell.length_a   1.000
_cell.length_b   1.000
_cell.length_c   1.000
_cell.angle_alpha   90.00
_cell.angle_beta   90.00
_cell.angle_gamma   90.00
#
_symmetry.space_group_name_H-M   'P 1'
#
loop_
_entity.id
_entity.type
_entity.pdbx_description
1 polymer ?
#
loop_
_entity_poly.entity_id
_entity_poly.type
_entity_poly.pdbx_seq_one_letter_code
_entity_poly.pdbx_strand_id
1 'polypeptide(L)'
;MSTTLIPRLTSLTSIVLLTVGALSAPAAAAQTQSAQPVEQNGVCEYGEICLYYGSDATGSLSDFSSDHGIDDYGDSPTDCYKFISPGAGQGQCIKNNAESLVDNSDLDVSMHTSGPAEGHTYMTQLFGMTSSYPSYPQNFDDYLKNYNGSHIVFKGI
;
A
#
# COMPACT_ATOMS: atom_id res chain seq x y z
N MET A 1 -81.99 13.17 7.56
CA MET A 1 -82.02 14.12 6.42
C MET A 1 -80.76 14.96 6.57
N SER A 2 -79.63 14.68 5.93
CA SER A 2 -79.35 14.29 4.54
C SER A 2 -79.69 15.39 3.52
N THR A 3 -78.68 16.20 3.18
CA THR A 3 -78.38 16.66 1.81
C THR A 3 -76.88 16.96 1.69
N THR A 4 -76.30 16.60 0.54
CA THR A 4 -74.91 16.78 0.11
C THR A 4 -74.74 18.05 -0.74
N LEU A 5 -73.51 18.58 -0.87
CA LEU A 5 -72.87 18.90 -2.18
C LEU A 5 -71.38 19.30 -2.03
N ILE A 6 -70.51 18.83 -2.94
CA ILE A 6 -69.02 18.84 -2.91
C ILE A 6 -68.51 18.77 -4.39
N PRO A 7 -67.33 19.30 -4.81
CA PRO A 7 -66.40 20.32 -4.26
C PRO A 7 -66.16 21.50 -5.27
N ARG A 8 -65.12 22.35 -5.08
CA ARG A 8 -64.14 22.70 -6.15
C ARG A 8 -62.79 23.22 -5.63
N LEU A 9 -61.73 23.00 -6.42
CA LEU A 9 -60.31 23.06 -6.03
C LEU A 9 -59.65 24.44 -6.27
N THR A 10 -58.69 24.79 -5.41
CA THR A 10 -57.45 25.54 -5.70
C THR A 10 -56.40 25.09 -4.67
N SER A 11 -55.43 24.24 -5.00
CA SER A 11 -54.15 24.52 -5.69
C SER A 11 -53.02 25.03 -4.79
N LEU A 12 -51.95 24.22 -4.70
CA LEU A 12 -50.55 24.57 -4.41
C LEU A 12 -50.27 25.17 -3.01
N THR A 13 -49.42 24.56 -2.17
CA THR A 13 -47.96 24.50 -2.37
C THR A 13 -47.31 23.30 -1.68
N SER A 14 -46.38 22.63 -2.38
CA SER A 14 -45.48 21.65 -1.76
C SER A 14 -44.35 22.36 -1.01
N ILE A 15 -44.13 22.02 0.26
CA ILE A 15 -42.90 22.38 0.98
C ILE A 15 -42.05 21.12 1.09
N VAL A 16 -41.08 20.97 0.18
CA VAL A 16 -40.04 19.96 0.29
C VAL A 16 -39.00 20.48 1.28
N LEU A 17 -38.95 19.89 2.48
CA LEU A 17 -37.88 20.12 3.43
C LEU A 17 -36.64 19.34 2.99
N LEU A 18 -35.70 20.02 2.32
CA LEU A 18 -34.37 19.46 2.08
C LEU A 18 -33.59 19.43 3.40
N THR A 19 -33.53 18.27 4.05
CA THR A 19 -32.59 18.02 5.13
C THR A 19 -31.18 17.96 4.54
N VAL A 20 -30.38 19.00 4.78
CA VAL A 20 -28.95 19.03 4.44
C VAL A 20 -28.22 18.06 5.37
N GLY A 21 -28.12 16.81 4.94
CA GLY A 21 -27.22 15.83 5.55
C GLY A 21 -25.78 16.23 5.23
N ALA A 22 -24.98 16.55 6.25
CA ALA A 22 -23.60 16.93 6.06
C ALA A 22 -22.81 15.81 5.39
N LEU A 23 -22.20 16.09 4.23
CA LEU A 23 -21.18 15.20 3.68
C LEU A 23 -19.95 15.28 4.58
N SER A 24 -19.77 14.27 5.43
CA SER A 24 -18.48 13.96 6.03
C SER A 24 -17.55 13.49 4.92
N ALA A 25 -16.87 14.44 4.26
CA ALA A 25 -15.78 14.12 3.36
C ALA A 25 -14.69 13.37 4.16
N PRO A 26 -14.15 12.24 3.67
CA PRO A 26 -12.93 11.72 4.22
C PRO A 26 -11.85 12.80 4.06
N ALA A 27 -11.19 13.15 5.16
CA ALA A 27 -9.99 13.96 5.09
C ALA A 27 -8.91 13.11 4.40
N ALA A 28 -8.82 13.23 3.08
CA ALA A 28 -7.64 12.80 2.35
C ALA A 28 -6.47 13.59 2.96
N ALA A 29 -5.64 12.90 3.73
CA ALA A 29 -4.45 13.49 4.30
C ALA A 29 -3.57 13.94 3.12
N ALA A 30 -3.46 15.24 2.92
CA ALA A 30 -2.50 15.81 1.98
C ALA A 30 -1.10 15.53 2.56
N GLN A 31 -0.51 14.38 2.18
CA GLN A 31 0.87 14.06 2.50
C GLN A 31 1.74 15.15 1.87
N THR A 32 2.35 15.97 2.72
CA THR A 32 3.18 17.09 2.29
C THR A 32 4.46 16.55 1.66
N GLN A 33 4.71 16.88 0.39
CA GLN A 33 5.93 16.47 -0.31
C GLN A 33 7.19 16.92 0.45
N SER A 34 8.19 16.04 0.52
CA SER A 34 9.55 16.26 1.04
C SER A 34 9.71 16.49 2.55
N ALA A 35 9.43 15.44 3.34
CA ALA A 35 10.45 14.99 4.28
C ALA A 35 11.58 14.28 3.49
N GLN A 36 12.79 14.16 4.06
CA GLN A 36 13.71 13.12 3.58
C GLN A 36 13.18 11.77 4.06
N PRO A 37 13.30 10.69 3.26
CA PRO A 37 12.87 9.36 3.70
C PRO A 37 13.61 8.98 4.98
N VAL A 38 12.89 8.35 5.92
CA VAL A 38 13.44 7.92 7.20
C VAL A 38 13.19 6.42 7.32
N GLU A 39 14.11 5.64 6.78
CA GLU A 39 14.00 4.19 6.74
C GLU A 39 13.69 3.54 8.10
N GLN A 40 12.96 2.44 8.05
CA GLN A 40 12.46 1.67 9.19
C GLN A 40 11.62 2.49 10.18
N ASN A 41 10.75 3.38 9.67
CA ASN A 41 9.81 4.15 10.49
C ASN A 41 8.36 3.60 10.51
N GLY A 42 7.98 2.75 9.55
CA GLY A 42 6.66 2.12 9.45
C GLY A 42 5.63 2.93 8.65
N VAL A 43 6.06 3.98 7.96
CA VAL A 43 5.31 4.80 7.00
C VAL A 43 5.98 4.62 5.64
N CYS A 44 5.19 4.57 4.56
CA CYS A 44 5.73 4.53 3.21
C CYS A 44 5.79 5.95 2.64
N GLU A 45 6.98 6.56 2.68
CA GLU A 45 7.23 7.95 2.27
C GLU A 45 7.77 8.03 0.83
N TYR A 46 8.12 9.23 0.37
CA TYR A 46 8.73 9.45 -0.94
C TYR A 46 10.23 9.14 -0.89
N GLY A 47 10.74 8.39 -1.87
CA GLY A 47 12.12 7.91 -1.89
C GLY A 47 12.31 6.55 -1.22
N GLU A 48 11.23 5.78 -1.00
CA GLU A 48 11.27 4.50 -0.28
C GLU A 48 10.70 3.33 -1.07
N ILE A 49 11.21 2.13 -0.77
CA ILE A 49 10.65 0.84 -1.17
C ILE A 49 9.99 0.24 0.06
N CYS A 50 8.69 -0.02 -0.02
CA CYS A 50 7.86 -0.43 1.10
C CYS A 50 7.32 -1.84 0.88
N LEU A 51 7.73 -2.80 1.70
CA LEU A 51 7.37 -4.20 1.60
C LEU A 51 6.24 -4.52 2.57
N TYR A 52 5.18 -5.15 2.06
CA TYR A 52 3.97 -5.47 2.82
C TYR A 52 3.81 -6.97 3.02
N TYR A 53 3.35 -7.35 4.22
CA TYR A 53 3.10 -8.74 4.59
C TYR A 53 1.97 -9.38 3.75
N GLY A 54 0.96 -8.60 3.37
CA GLY A 54 -0.16 -9.06 2.53
C GLY A 54 -0.12 -8.49 1.12
N SER A 55 -0.81 -9.19 0.21
CA SER A 55 -1.13 -8.69 -1.13
C SER A 55 -1.87 -7.34 -1.09
N ASP A 56 -1.81 -6.59 -2.18
CA ASP A 56 -2.46 -5.28 -2.38
C ASP A 56 -2.10 -4.22 -1.31
N ALA A 57 -0.85 -4.22 -0.84
CA ALA A 57 -0.34 -3.39 0.26
C ALA A 57 -1.14 -3.50 1.57
N THR A 58 -1.58 -4.71 1.91
CA THR A 58 -2.29 -4.99 3.17
C THR A 58 -1.35 -5.52 4.26
N GLY A 59 -1.78 -5.40 5.51
CA GLY A 59 -1.00 -5.85 6.67
C GLY A 59 0.05 -4.83 7.14
N SER A 60 1.04 -5.34 7.87
CA SER A 60 2.18 -4.58 8.37
C SER A 60 3.21 -4.37 7.24
N LEU A 61 3.94 -3.27 7.29
CA LEU A 61 4.98 -2.90 6.32
C LEU A 61 6.35 -2.71 6.98
N SER A 62 7.39 -2.80 6.15
CA SER A 62 8.74 -2.28 6.41
C SER A 62 9.20 -1.48 5.20
N ASP A 63 9.83 -0.34 5.47
CA ASP A 63 10.26 0.68 4.53
C ASP A 63 11.80 0.77 4.50
N PHE A 64 12.33 0.99 3.29
CA PHE A 64 13.76 1.06 2.99
C PHE A 64 14.05 2.27 2.13
N SER A 65 15.14 2.98 2.40
CA SER A 65 15.61 4.07 1.54
C SER A 65 16.01 3.54 0.16
N SER A 66 15.57 4.21 -0.91
CA SER A 66 16.01 3.91 -2.28
C SER A 66 17.46 4.26 -2.56
N ASP A 67 18.19 4.78 -1.56
CA ASP A 67 19.60 5.11 -1.75
C ASP A 67 20.51 3.88 -1.92
N HIS A 68 20.05 2.70 -1.49
CA HIS A 68 20.77 1.43 -1.58
C HIS A 68 19.79 0.26 -1.77
N GLY A 69 20.31 -0.91 -2.15
CA GLY A 69 19.58 -2.18 -2.09
C GLY A 69 19.89 -2.94 -0.81
N ILE A 70 19.14 -4.00 -0.54
CA ILE A 70 19.35 -4.90 0.60
C ILE A 70 19.69 -6.29 0.08
N ASP A 71 20.93 -6.73 0.29
CA ASP A 71 21.47 -8.00 -0.24
C ASP A 71 20.89 -9.26 0.43
N ASP A 72 20.44 -9.17 1.69
CA ASP A 72 19.73 -10.23 2.42
C ASP A 72 18.84 -9.61 3.52
N TYR A 73 17.57 -10.01 3.59
CA TYR A 73 16.64 -9.63 4.67
C TYR A 73 16.91 -10.35 6.01
N GLY A 74 17.76 -11.39 6.03
CA GLY A 74 18.19 -12.13 7.21
C GLY A 74 17.26 -13.27 7.65
N ASP A 75 17.85 -14.37 8.13
CA ASP A 75 17.14 -15.63 8.48
C ASP A 75 16.76 -15.78 9.95
N SER A 76 17.34 -14.99 10.86
CA SER A 76 17.14 -15.15 12.30
C SER A 76 16.11 -14.17 12.85
N PRO A 77 15.18 -14.56 13.74
CA PRO A 77 14.30 -13.65 14.46
C PRO A 77 15.02 -12.55 15.26
N THR A 78 16.33 -12.66 15.50
CA THR A 78 17.16 -11.62 16.13
C THR A 78 17.70 -10.59 15.14
N ASP A 79 17.98 -10.98 13.91
CA ASP A 79 18.83 -10.23 12.97
C ASP A 79 18.18 -9.99 11.59
N CYS A 80 16.94 -10.46 11.40
CA CYS A 80 16.16 -10.18 10.20
C CYS A 80 15.51 -8.78 10.25
N TYR A 81 15.34 -8.17 9.08
CA TYR A 81 14.41 -7.05 8.92
C TYR A 81 12.97 -7.55 9.12
N LYS A 82 12.13 -6.73 9.75
CA LYS A 82 10.78 -7.11 10.18
C LYS A 82 9.75 -6.13 9.67
N PHE A 83 8.52 -6.60 9.47
CA PHE A 83 7.40 -5.68 9.34
C PHE A 83 7.17 -4.96 10.68
N ILE A 84 7.22 -3.64 10.65
CA ILE A 84 7.28 -2.78 11.85
C ILE A 84 5.97 -2.01 12.10
N SER A 85 5.23 -1.67 11.05
CA SER A 85 3.99 -0.89 11.19
C SER A 85 2.85 -1.71 11.81
N PRO A 86 1.77 -1.09 12.33
CA PRO A 86 0.64 -1.84 12.87
C PRO A 86 -0.11 -2.64 11.78
N GLY A 87 -0.23 -3.96 11.94
CA GLY A 87 -0.98 -4.79 11.00
C GLY A 87 -0.75 -6.30 11.17
N ALA A 88 -1.39 -7.09 10.30
CA ALA A 88 -1.07 -8.51 10.18
C ALA A 88 0.40 -8.69 9.76
N GLY A 89 1.10 -9.65 10.36
CA GLY A 89 2.53 -9.88 10.10
C GLY A 89 3.50 -9.01 10.90
N GLN A 90 3.03 -8.06 11.72
CA GLN A 90 3.93 -7.22 12.53
C GLN A 90 4.88 -8.06 13.39
N GLY A 91 6.17 -7.73 13.33
CA GLY A 91 7.25 -8.43 14.03
C GLY A 91 7.75 -9.71 13.36
N GLN A 92 7.10 -10.20 12.29
CA GLN A 92 7.64 -11.29 11.46
C GLN A 92 8.80 -10.78 10.60
N CYS A 93 9.75 -11.67 10.28
CA CYS A 93 10.80 -11.38 9.31
C CYS A 93 10.19 -11.13 7.92
N ILE A 94 10.73 -10.18 7.16
CA ILE A 94 10.30 -9.90 5.78
C ILE A 94 10.59 -11.08 4.87
N LYS A 95 11.79 -11.65 5.02
CA LYS A 95 12.28 -12.83 4.33
C LYS A 95 11.21 -13.92 4.35
N ASN A 96 10.87 -14.42 3.16
CA ASN A 96 9.85 -15.46 2.98
C ASN A 96 8.43 -15.13 3.52
N ASN A 97 8.08 -13.85 3.70
CA ASN A 97 6.75 -13.44 4.18
C ASN A 97 6.15 -12.20 3.48
N ALA A 98 6.92 -11.42 2.72
CA ALA A 98 6.33 -10.31 1.95
C ALA A 98 5.55 -10.83 0.73
N GLU A 99 4.41 -10.19 0.44
CA GLU A 99 3.51 -10.55 -0.66
C GLU A 99 3.30 -9.44 -1.69
N SER A 100 3.57 -8.18 -1.33
CA SER A 100 3.48 -7.04 -2.25
C SER A 100 4.44 -5.92 -1.84
N LEU A 101 4.66 -4.98 -2.76
CA LEU A 101 5.38 -3.74 -2.47
C LEU A 101 4.62 -2.50 -2.95
N VAL A 102 5.00 -1.35 -2.38
CA VAL A 102 4.81 -0.02 -2.97
C VAL A 102 6.20 0.55 -3.21
N ASP A 103 6.48 0.96 -4.42
CA ASP A 103 7.73 1.61 -4.80
C ASP A 103 7.47 3.12 -4.96
N ASN A 104 7.95 3.93 -4.02
CA ASN A 104 7.86 5.40 -4.09
C ASN A 104 9.23 6.01 -4.45
N SER A 105 10.15 5.25 -5.02
CA SER A 105 11.54 5.67 -5.23
C SER A 105 11.79 6.56 -6.46
N ASP A 106 10.86 6.58 -7.42
CA ASP A 106 11.06 7.06 -8.80
C ASP A 106 12.27 6.36 -9.49
N LEU A 107 12.59 5.12 -9.14
CA LEU A 107 13.64 4.29 -9.75
C LEU A 107 13.06 2.92 -10.18
N ASP A 108 13.80 2.14 -10.96
CA ASP A 108 13.44 0.73 -11.16
C ASP A 108 13.90 -0.09 -9.94
N VAL A 109 13.07 -1.01 -9.46
CA VAL A 109 13.38 -1.90 -8.34
C VAL A 109 13.23 -3.36 -8.79
N SER A 110 14.17 -4.22 -8.36
CA SER A 110 14.03 -5.67 -8.53
C SER A 110 14.01 -6.38 -7.19
N MET A 111 13.02 -7.24 -7.00
CA MET A 111 12.95 -8.16 -5.86
C MET A 111 13.50 -9.52 -6.26
N HIS A 112 14.24 -10.18 -5.37
CA HIS A 112 14.89 -11.47 -5.63
C HIS A 112 14.56 -12.50 -4.56
N THR A 113 14.55 -13.78 -4.95
CA THR A 113 14.37 -14.89 -4.01
C THR A 113 15.58 -15.07 -3.11
N SER A 114 15.38 -15.61 -1.89
CA SER A 114 16.42 -15.74 -0.87
C SER A 114 17.45 -16.86 -1.09
N GLY A 115 17.78 -17.14 -2.36
CA GLY A 115 18.38 -18.39 -2.81
C GLY A 115 17.38 -19.22 -3.63
N PRO A 116 17.65 -20.52 -3.81
CA PRO A 116 16.87 -21.35 -4.71
C PRO A 116 15.51 -21.75 -4.12
N ALA A 117 14.43 -21.21 -4.69
CA ALA A 117 13.05 -21.55 -4.38
C ALA A 117 12.47 -22.49 -5.44
N GLU A 118 11.73 -23.52 -5.01
CA GLU A 118 10.97 -24.45 -5.88
C GLU A 118 11.74 -25.10 -7.07
N GLY A 119 13.08 -25.14 -7.01
CA GLY A 119 13.93 -25.68 -8.08
C GLY A 119 14.48 -24.66 -9.06
N HIS A 120 14.15 -23.37 -8.90
CA HIS A 120 14.78 -22.26 -9.59
C HIS A 120 16.00 -21.78 -8.80
N THR A 121 17.11 -21.43 -9.48
CA THR A 121 18.36 -21.04 -8.80
C THR A 121 18.25 -19.66 -8.13
N TYR A 122 17.65 -18.72 -8.85
CA TYR A 122 17.23 -17.39 -8.41
C TYR A 122 16.02 -16.99 -9.27
N MET A 123 15.06 -16.27 -8.69
CA MET A 123 13.98 -15.64 -9.45
C MET A 123 13.90 -14.16 -9.12
N THR A 124 13.55 -13.36 -10.11
CA THR A 124 13.54 -11.90 -10.05
C THR A 124 12.25 -11.37 -10.62
N GLN A 125 11.60 -10.44 -9.92
CA GLN A 125 10.52 -9.63 -10.46
C GLN A 125 10.98 -8.18 -10.55
N LEU A 126 10.80 -7.56 -11.72
CA LEU A 126 11.09 -6.15 -11.96
C LEU A 126 9.83 -5.33 -11.75
N PHE A 127 9.93 -4.36 -10.85
CA PHE A 127 8.97 -3.31 -10.60
C PHE A 127 9.55 -2.07 -11.28
N GLY A 128 9.04 -1.79 -12.48
CA GLY A 128 9.54 -0.69 -13.29
C GLY A 128 9.19 0.67 -12.68
N MET A 129 9.98 1.69 -13.01
CA MET A 129 9.87 3.05 -12.51
C MET A 129 8.42 3.53 -12.45
N THR A 130 7.92 3.69 -11.23
CA THR A 130 6.67 4.40 -10.97
C THR A 130 6.91 5.91 -11.11
N SER A 131 5.90 6.66 -11.56
CA SER A 131 5.99 8.13 -11.66
C SER A 131 4.78 8.82 -11.05
N SER A 132 4.22 8.21 -10.00
CA SER A 132 3.01 8.63 -9.30
C SER A 132 3.25 8.49 -7.81
N TYR A 133 3.03 9.55 -7.03
CA TYR A 133 3.19 9.51 -5.58
C TYR A 133 1.85 9.75 -4.85
N PRO A 134 1.44 8.89 -3.89
CA PRO A 134 2.00 7.57 -3.63
C PRO A 134 1.76 6.61 -4.81
N SER A 135 2.65 5.62 -4.96
CA SER A 135 2.54 4.60 -6.00
C SER A 135 1.46 3.57 -5.72
N TYR A 136 1.02 2.89 -6.78
CA TYR A 136 0.08 1.78 -6.66
C TYR A 136 0.77 0.52 -6.16
N PRO A 137 0.13 -0.26 -5.25
CA PRO A 137 0.63 -1.55 -4.82
C PRO A 137 0.89 -2.49 -6.00
N GLN A 138 1.99 -3.22 -5.95
CA GLN A 138 2.34 -4.27 -6.90
C GLN A 138 2.49 -5.59 -6.15
N ASN A 139 1.68 -6.57 -6.52
CA ASN A 139 1.77 -7.91 -5.95
C ASN A 139 3.00 -8.64 -6.47
N PHE A 140 3.60 -9.44 -5.59
CA PHE A 140 4.61 -10.38 -6.02
C PHE A 140 3.95 -11.51 -6.81
N ASP A 141 4.64 -11.99 -7.84
CA ASP A 141 4.28 -13.23 -8.52
C ASP A 141 4.39 -14.41 -7.53
N ASP A 142 3.62 -15.47 -7.77
CA ASP A 142 3.48 -16.61 -6.85
C ASP A 142 4.82 -17.28 -6.47
N TYR A 143 5.84 -17.18 -7.33
CA TYR A 143 7.18 -17.72 -7.11
C TYR A 143 8.11 -16.83 -6.24
N LEU A 144 7.71 -15.58 -5.97
CA LEU A 144 8.43 -14.62 -5.13
C LEU A 144 7.67 -14.36 -3.81
N LYS A 145 6.33 -14.48 -3.84
CA LYS A 145 5.51 -14.56 -2.63
C LYS A 145 6.05 -15.63 -1.70
N ASN A 146 6.33 -15.24 -0.46
CA ASN A 146 6.89 -16.12 0.56
C ASN A 146 8.25 -16.79 0.22
N TYR A 147 8.97 -16.27 -0.78
CA TYR A 147 10.33 -16.71 -1.16
C TYR A 147 11.34 -15.55 -1.32
N ASN A 148 10.90 -14.31 -1.15
CA ASN A 148 11.73 -13.11 -1.26
C ASN A 148 12.83 -13.06 -0.17
N GLY A 149 13.99 -12.55 -0.56
CA GLY A 149 15.16 -12.41 0.32
C GLY A 149 15.98 -11.15 0.15
N SER A 150 15.83 -10.41 -0.95
CA SER A 150 16.61 -9.20 -1.22
C SER A 150 15.95 -8.29 -2.25
N HIS A 151 16.46 -7.07 -2.37
CA HIS A 151 16.11 -6.15 -3.46
C HIS A 151 17.30 -5.35 -3.96
N ILE A 152 17.27 -4.96 -5.24
CA ILE A 152 18.25 -4.09 -5.88
C ILE A 152 17.49 -2.89 -6.49
N VAL A 153 17.97 -1.69 -6.20
CA VAL A 153 17.48 -0.43 -6.77
C VAL A 153 18.41 0.00 -7.92
N PHE A 154 17.86 0.24 -9.10
CA PHE A 154 18.63 0.66 -10.27
C PHE A 154 18.68 2.19 -10.37
N LYS A 155 19.75 2.78 -9.84
CA LYS A 155 20.08 4.18 -10.07
C LYS A 155 20.60 4.36 -11.49
N GLY A 156 19.93 5.22 -12.27
CA GLY A 156 20.37 5.58 -13.63
C GLY A 156 21.79 6.16 -13.64
N ILE A 157 22.58 5.73 -14.63
CA ILE A 157 23.98 6.14 -14.87
C ILE A 157 24.11 7.52 -15.53
#